data_AF-A0A9W3CGZ1-F1
#
_entry.id   AF-A0A9W3CGZ1-F1
#
_cell.length_a   1.000
_cell.length_b   1.000
_cell.length_c   1.000
_cell.angle_alpha   90.00
_cell.angle_beta   90.00
_cell.angle_gamma   90.00
#
_symmetry.space_group_name_H-M   'P 1'
#
loop_
_entity.id
_entity.type
_entity.pdbx_description
1 polymer ?
#
loop_
_entity_poly.entity_id
_entity_poly.type
_entity_poly.pdbx_seq_one_letter_code
_entity_poly.pdbx_strand_id
1 'polypeptide(L)'
;MITGKVFNSSRTWNLIRVKKDRVHWSKVVWFAQGVPRQAFITWLAMKDRLSTGRRMRQWGVEQGCELCGERDETREHLFFACPYSYTVWEALAKGLLGRGINPDWDWTVQHLSDYHLSYMEREEWKETSKPKNNCRANEEKSRKGCEDKDCVFEVYS
;
A
#
# COMPACT_ATOMS: atom_id res chain seq x y z
N MET A 1 -20.69 12.05 44.47
CA MET A 1 -20.96 11.51 43.12
C MET A 1 -19.62 11.13 42.51
N ILE A 2 -19.33 9.84 42.38
CA ILE A 2 -18.08 9.37 41.76
C ILE A 2 -18.34 9.24 40.26
N THR A 3 -17.79 10.14 39.45
CA THR A 3 -17.83 10.01 38.00
C THR A 3 -16.91 8.86 37.58
N GLY A 4 -17.49 7.78 37.06
CA GLY A 4 -16.73 6.67 36.50
C GLY A 4 -15.89 7.14 35.32
N LYS A 5 -14.58 6.85 35.33
CA LYS A 5 -13.71 7.13 34.19
C LYS A 5 -14.21 6.35 32.96
N VAL A 6 -14.58 7.07 31.90
CA VAL A 6 -15.01 6.46 30.63
C VAL A 6 -13.81 5.82 29.95
N PHE A 7 -13.93 4.55 29.57
CA PHE A 7 -12.90 3.84 28.80
C PHE A 7 -12.81 4.44 27.39
N ASN A 8 -11.60 4.78 26.96
CA ASN A 8 -11.32 5.30 25.64
C ASN A 8 -10.37 4.34 24.91
N SER A 9 -10.91 3.62 23.93
CA SER A 9 -10.16 2.61 23.16
C SER A 9 -8.94 3.20 22.44
N SER A 10 -9.03 4.42 21.91
CA SER A 10 -7.92 5.10 21.24
C SER A 10 -6.76 5.42 22.19
N ARG A 11 -7.05 5.91 23.40
CA ARG A 11 -6.03 6.15 24.44
C ARG A 11 -5.38 4.85 24.88
N THR A 12 -6.18 3.82 25.14
CA THR A 12 -5.67 2.50 25.53
C THR A 12 -4.80 1.89 24.43
N TRP A 13 -5.22 1.99 23.16
CA TRP A 13 -4.44 1.52 22.01
C TRP A 13 -3.09 2.23 21.89
N ASN A 14 -3.08 3.56 22.08
CA ASN A 14 -1.85 4.35 22.06
C ASN A 14 -0.87 4.00 23.19
N LEU A 15 -1.35 3.51 24.33
CA LEU A 15 -0.52 3.11 25.47
C LEU A 15 0.08 1.71 25.29
N ILE A 16 -0.66 0.79 24.68
CA ILE A 16 -0.24 -0.62 24.51
C ILE A 16 0.68 -0.78 23.30
N ARG A 17 0.51 0.04 22.26
CA ARG A 17 1.24 -0.13 21.01
C ARG A 17 2.70 0.32 21.10
N VAL A 18 3.56 -0.41 20.39
CA VAL A 18 4.93 0.03 20.10
C VAL A 18 4.90 0.78 18.78
N LYS A 19 5.25 2.07 18.79
CA LYS A 19 5.37 2.86 17.56
C LYS A 19 6.63 2.43 16.81
N LYS A 20 6.47 2.07 15.54
CA LYS A 20 7.56 1.80 14.60
C LYS A 20 7.64 2.90 13.57
N ASP A 21 8.81 3.04 12.94
CA ASP A 21 8.99 3.98 11.85
C ASP A 21 8.13 3.61 10.65
N ARG A 22 7.70 4.64 9.90
CA ARG A 22 6.92 4.45 8.68
C ARG A 22 7.83 3.85 7.61
N VAL A 23 7.43 2.70 7.08
CA VAL A 23 8.11 2.04 5.97
C VAL A 23 7.88 2.78 4.64
N HIS A 24 8.89 2.85 3.78
CA HIS A 24 8.84 3.64 2.53
C HIS A 24 7.70 3.19 1.59
N TRP A 25 7.45 1.88 1.49
CA TRP A 25 6.42 1.28 0.62
C TRP A 25 4.99 1.47 1.13
N SER A 26 4.81 2.00 2.33
CA SER A 26 3.48 2.12 2.95
C SER A 26 2.51 2.99 2.13
N LYS A 27 3.02 4.03 1.46
CA LYS A 27 2.24 4.88 0.55
C LYS A 27 1.82 4.17 -0.73
N VAL A 28 2.59 3.18 -1.19
CA VAL A 28 2.25 2.36 -2.36
C VAL A 28 1.05 1.46 -2.05
N VAL A 29 0.95 0.98 -0.82
CA VAL A 29 -0.14 0.09 -0.37
C VAL A 29 -1.39 0.87 0.00
N TRP A 30 -1.23 1.96 0.76
CA TRP A 30 -2.34 2.67 1.40
C TRP A 30 -2.50 4.07 0.80
N PHE A 31 -3.11 4.15 -0.38
CA PHE A 31 -3.45 5.41 -1.04
C PHE A 31 -4.97 5.64 -1.08
N ALA A 32 -5.39 6.91 -1.14
CA ALA A 32 -6.79 7.31 -0.90
C ALA A 32 -7.80 6.73 -1.90
N GLN A 33 -7.37 6.42 -3.12
CA GLN A 33 -8.22 5.83 -4.17
C GLN A 33 -8.07 4.30 -4.27
N GLY A 34 -7.37 3.67 -3.33
CA GLY A 34 -7.10 2.24 -3.34
C GLY A 34 -8.31 1.41 -2.92
N VAL A 35 -8.54 0.30 -3.61
CA VAL A 35 -9.56 -0.69 -3.22
C VAL A 35 -9.04 -1.48 -2.01
N PRO A 36 -9.72 -1.49 -0.85
CA PRO A 36 -9.20 -2.11 0.38
C PRO A 36 -8.79 -3.58 0.24
N ARG A 37 -9.55 -4.36 -0.54
CA ARG A 37 -9.22 -5.77 -0.84
C ARG A 37 -7.86 -5.91 -1.52
N GLN A 38 -7.57 -5.05 -2.49
CA GLN A 38 -6.32 -5.10 -3.23
C GLN A 38 -5.17 -4.61 -2.37
N ALA A 39 -5.38 -3.53 -1.60
CA ALA A 39 -4.40 -3.04 -0.63
C ALA A 39 -3.99 -4.12 0.39
N PHE A 40 -4.95 -4.94 0.86
CA PHE A 40 -4.64 -6.06 1.76
C PHE A 40 -3.76 -7.13 1.10
N ILE A 41 -4.06 -7.52 -0.15
CA ILE A 41 -3.24 -8.49 -0.89
C ILE A 41 -1.84 -7.92 -1.16
N THR A 42 -1.75 -6.67 -1.59
CA THR A 42 -0.46 -5.98 -1.81
C THR A 42 0.34 -5.86 -0.51
N TRP A 43 -0.33 -5.56 0.62
CA TRP A 43 0.32 -5.55 1.93
C TRP A 43 0.90 -6.91 2.30
N LEU A 44 0.14 -8.00 2.09
CA LEU A 44 0.65 -9.36 2.28
C LEU A 44 1.86 -9.62 1.38
N ALA A 45 1.82 -9.21 0.11
CA ALA A 45 2.96 -9.32 -0.79
C ALA A 45 4.19 -8.55 -0.26
N MET A 46 4.03 -7.30 0.19
CA MET A 46 5.13 -6.50 0.77
C MET A 46 5.77 -7.18 1.99
N LYS A 47 4.97 -7.86 2.82
CA LYS A 47 5.45 -8.62 3.99
C LYS A 47 5.96 -10.02 3.63
N ASP A 48 6.01 -10.36 2.34
CA ASP A 48 6.28 -11.70 1.79
C ASP A 48 5.24 -12.75 2.23
N ARG A 49 4.11 -12.36 2.84
CA ARG A 49 3.14 -13.23 3.51
C ARG A 49 2.17 -14.01 2.62
N LEU A 50 2.41 -14.05 1.32
CA LEU A 50 1.59 -14.84 0.39
C LEU A 50 2.01 -16.31 0.40
N SER A 51 1.05 -17.20 0.12
CA SER A 51 1.27 -18.64 -0.01
C SER A 51 1.96 -18.99 -1.33
N THR A 52 3.19 -18.51 -1.51
CA THR A 52 4.04 -18.85 -2.66
C THR A 52 4.61 -20.26 -2.51
N GLY A 53 5.00 -20.90 -3.61
CA GLY A 53 5.63 -22.23 -3.60
C GLY A 53 6.79 -22.33 -2.61
N ARG A 54 7.62 -21.29 -2.48
CA ARG A 54 8.68 -21.22 -1.45
C ARG A 54 8.17 -21.40 -0.02
N ARG A 55 7.00 -20.85 0.33
CA ARG A 55 6.40 -21.02 1.66
C ARG A 55 5.70 -22.36 1.83
N MET A 56 4.97 -22.79 0.79
CA MET A 56 4.28 -24.08 0.79
C MET A 56 5.25 -25.26 0.96
N ARG A 57 6.49 -25.13 0.47
CA ARG A 57 7.57 -26.11 0.72
C ARG A 57 7.89 -26.32 2.19
N GLN A 58 7.76 -25.29 3.03
CA GLN A 58 7.96 -25.43 4.49
C GLN A 58 6.91 -26.36 5.11
N TRP A 59 5.78 -26.55 4.43
CA TRP A 59 4.69 -27.45 4.84
C TRP A 59 4.74 -28.78 4.09
N GLY A 60 5.83 -29.07 3.37
CA GLY A 60 6.02 -30.31 2.61
C GLY A 60 5.29 -30.35 1.26
N VAL A 61 4.76 -29.22 0.78
CA VAL A 61 4.09 -29.14 -0.52
C VAL A 61 5.01 -28.44 -1.51
N GLU A 62 5.58 -29.20 -2.46
CA GLU A 62 6.38 -28.65 -3.54
C GLU A 62 5.45 -28.08 -4.62
N GLN A 63 5.56 -26.78 -4.87
CA GLN A 63 4.85 -26.07 -5.92
C GLN A 63 5.85 -25.18 -6.67
N GLY A 64 5.73 -25.17 -7.99
CA GLY A 64 6.43 -24.23 -8.87
C GLY A 64 5.49 -23.13 -9.34
N CYS A 65 6.01 -22.21 -10.14
CA CYS A 65 5.21 -21.14 -10.72
C CYS A 65 4.33 -21.73 -11.83
N GLU A 66 3.02 -21.76 -11.63
CA GLU A 66 2.06 -22.30 -12.62
C GLU A 66 1.99 -21.47 -13.91
N LEU A 67 2.46 -20.22 -13.86
CA LEU A 67 2.38 -19.29 -15.00
C LEU A 67 3.48 -19.53 -16.05
N CYS A 68 4.68 -19.92 -15.61
CA CYS A 68 5.84 -20.09 -16.49
C CYS A 68 6.51 -21.47 -16.36
N GLY A 69 6.09 -22.29 -15.39
CA GLY A 69 6.64 -23.62 -15.12
C GLY A 69 7.95 -23.63 -14.34
N GLU A 70 8.44 -22.49 -13.87
CA GLU A 70 9.67 -22.44 -13.06
C GLU A 70 9.49 -23.15 -11.73
N ARG A 71 10.56 -23.82 -11.26
CA ARG A 71 10.46 -24.63 -10.03
C ARG A 71 10.33 -23.76 -8.79
N ASP A 72 11.06 -22.66 -8.74
CA ASP A 72 11.13 -21.78 -7.57
C ASP A 72 10.16 -20.60 -7.71
N GLU A 73 8.93 -20.80 -7.23
CA GLU A 73 7.98 -19.70 -7.09
C GLU A 73 8.27 -18.89 -5.81
N THR A 74 8.95 -17.76 -5.99
CA THR A 74 9.08 -16.72 -4.98
C THR A 74 8.12 -15.57 -5.24
N ARG A 75 7.96 -14.66 -4.28
CA ARG A 75 7.17 -13.43 -4.47
C ARG A 75 7.73 -12.59 -5.61
N GLU A 76 9.05 -12.39 -5.62
CA GLU A 76 9.77 -11.60 -6.63
C GLU A 76 9.50 -12.17 -8.01
N HIS A 77 9.60 -13.50 -8.13
CA HIS A 77 9.27 -14.22 -9.34
C HIS A 77 7.80 -14.04 -9.73
N LEU A 78 6.86 -14.37 -8.85
CA LEU A 78 5.43 -14.32 -9.16
C LEU A 78 4.97 -12.95 -9.67
N PHE A 79 5.46 -11.86 -9.08
CA PHE A 79 5.00 -10.51 -9.43
C PHE A 79 5.82 -9.84 -10.54
N PHE A 80 7.15 -9.96 -10.54
CA PHE A 80 7.99 -9.15 -11.44
C PHE A 80 8.95 -9.95 -12.32
N ALA A 81 9.55 -11.03 -11.81
CA ALA A 81 10.56 -11.78 -12.59
C ALA A 81 9.98 -12.91 -13.45
N CYS A 82 8.72 -13.33 -13.22
CA CYS A 82 8.05 -14.33 -14.04
C CYS A 82 7.79 -13.75 -15.44
N PRO A 83 8.20 -14.43 -16.53
CA PRO A 83 8.01 -13.93 -17.89
C PRO A 83 6.56 -13.60 -18.21
N TYR A 84 5.63 -14.43 -17.75
CA TYR A 84 4.20 -14.20 -17.95
C TYR A 84 3.74 -12.92 -17.23
N SER A 85 4.00 -12.82 -15.93
CA SER A 85 3.64 -11.63 -15.14
C SER A 85 4.30 -10.36 -15.68
N TYR A 86 5.56 -10.45 -16.12
CA TYR A 86 6.28 -9.33 -16.70
C TYR A 86 5.61 -8.81 -17.97
N THR A 87 5.12 -9.70 -18.86
CA THR A 87 4.37 -9.25 -20.06
C THR A 87 3.08 -8.53 -19.70
N VAL A 88 2.38 -8.96 -18.65
CA VAL A 88 1.17 -8.29 -18.16
C VAL A 88 1.51 -6.90 -17.63
N TRP A 89 2.57 -6.78 -16.83
CA TRP A 89 3.04 -5.48 -16.33
C TRP A 89 3.49 -4.57 -17.45
N GLU A 90 4.21 -5.07 -18.45
CA GLU A 90 4.60 -4.27 -19.60
C GLU A 90 3.37 -3.77 -20.36
N ALA A 91 2.34 -4.59 -20.56
CA ALA A 91 1.12 -4.15 -21.24
C ALA A 91 0.34 -3.08 -20.45
N LEU A 92 0.23 -3.24 -19.13
CA LEU A 92 -0.62 -2.37 -18.29
C LEU A 92 0.09 -1.10 -17.80
N ALA A 93 1.36 -1.22 -17.43
CA ALA A 93 2.06 -0.17 -16.69
C ALA A 93 3.10 0.59 -17.52
N LYS A 94 3.44 0.15 -18.74
CA LYS A 94 4.40 0.87 -19.62
C LYS A 94 4.00 2.31 -19.92
N GLY A 95 2.69 2.60 -20.00
CA GLY A 95 2.20 3.97 -20.19
C GLY A 95 2.36 4.87 -18.95
N LEU A 96 2.39 4.28 -17.76
CA LEU A 96 2.46 5.00 -16.47
C LEU A 96 3.88 5.07 -15.90
N LEU A 97 4.61 3.96 -15.97
CA LEU A 97 5.94 3.75 -15.39
C LEU A 97 7.05 3.76 -16.47
N GLY A 98 6.71 3.85 -17.75
CA GLY A 98 7.70 3.86 -18.83
C GLY A 98 8.54 2.59 -18.89
N ARG A 99 9.87 2.75 -18.97
CA ARG A 99 10.86 1.65 -18.86
C ARG A 99 11.20 1.28 -17.42
N GLY A 100 10.44 1.79 -16.44
CA GLY A 100 10.68 1.59 -15.02
C GLY A 100 10.09 0.30 -14.45
N ILE A 101 9.94 -0.75 -15.26
CA ILE A 101 9.53 -2.07 -14.76
C ILE A 101 10.78 -2.93 -14.73
N ASN A 102 11.14 -3.44 -13.55
CA ASN A 102 12.33 -4.24 -13.34
C ASN A 102 11.92 -5.56 -12.68
N PRO A 103 12.49 -6.72 -13.08
CA PRO A 103 12.27 -7.97 -12.37
C PRO A 103 12.70 -7.93 -10.90
N ASP A 104 13.56 -6.99 -10.51
CA ASP A 104 13.97 -6.77 -9.14
C ASP A 104 12.87 -6.12 -8.29
N TRP A 105 12.49 -6.81 -7.21
CA TRP A 105 11.41 -6.39 -6.32
C TRP A 105 11.74 -5.10 -5.58
N ASP A 106 12.91 -5.03 -4.94
CA ASP A 106 13.28 -3.90 -4.09
C ASP A 106 13.42 -2.62 -4.92
N TRP A 107 14.04 -2.73 -6.09
CA TRP A 107 14.13 -1.64 -7.05
C TRP A 107 12.73 -1.18 -7.49
N THR A 108 11.84 -2.11 -7.84
CA THR A 108 10.50 -1.75 -8.33
C THR A 108 9.66 -1.11 -7.24
N VAL A 109 9.69 -1.63 -6.01
CA VAL A 109 8.97 -1.06 -4.88
C VAL A 109 9.51 0.32 -4.51
N GLN A 110 10.83 0.51 -4.54
CA GLN A 110 11.44 1.82 -4.32
C GLN A 110 11.00 2.82 -5.39
N HIS A 111 11.07 2.41 -6.66
CA HIS A 111 10.68 3.25 -7.79
C HIS A 111 9.20 3.65 -7.74
N LEU A 112 8.32 2.72 -7.38
CA LEU A 112 6.89 2.99 -7.16
C LEU A 112 6.66 3.96 -6.00
N SER A 113 7.44 3.84 -4.92
CA SER A 113 7.37 4.72 -3.76
C SER A 113 7.77 6.16 -4.15
N ASP A 114 8.82 6.30 -4.95
CA ASP A 114 9.32 7.59 -5.44
C ASP A 114 8.34 8.22 -6.45
N TYR A 115 7.77 7.42 -7.36
CA TYR A 115 6.75 7.90 -8.30
C TYR A 115 5.48 8.37 -7.60
N HIS A 116 4.99 7.62 -6.60
CA HIS A 116 3.78 7.99 -5.88
C HIS A 116 3.93 9.36 -5.18
N LEU A 117 5.12 9.69 -4.67
CA LEU A 117 5.42 11.02 -4.12
C LEU A 117 5.30 12.09 -5.19
N SER A 118 5.95 11.89 -6.35
CA SER A 118 5.96 12.88 -7.43
C SER A 118 4.59 13.11 -8.09
N TYR A 119 3.73 12.09 -8.14
CA TYR A 119 2.40 12.18 -8.74
C TYR A 119 1.41 12.87 -7.81
N MET A 120 1.38 12.49 -6.52
CA MET A 120 0.47 13.11 -5.56
C MET A 120 0.82 14.58 -5.28
N GLU A 121 2.10 14.95 -5.22
CA GLU A 121 2.51 16.35 -5.12
C GLU A 121 2.01 17.17 -6.32
N ARG A 122 2.04 16.59 -7.53
CA ARG A 122 1.57 17.28 -8.75
C ARG A 122 0.06 17.50 -8.77
N GLU A 123 -0.73 16.57 -8.23
CA GLU A 123 -2.19 16.74 -8.13
C GLU A 123 -2.58 17.72 -7.02
N GLU A 124 -1.82 17.79 -5.93
CA GLU A 124 -2.00 18.80 -4.86
C GLU A 124 -1.71 20.23 -5.35
N TRP A 125 -0.68 20.42 -6.19
CA TRP A 125 -0.41 21.70 -6.85
C TRP A 125 -1.52 22.12 -7.82
N LYS A 126 -2.14 21.17 -8.55
CA LYS A 126 -3.27 21.46 -9.44
C LYS A 126 -4.53 21.87 -8.69
N GLU A 127 -4.76 21.32 -7.50
CA GLU A 127 -5.90 21.68 -6.65
C GLU A 127 -5.70 23.06 -5.99
N THR A 128 -4.47 23.38 -5.58
CA THR A 128 -4.12 24.65 -4.92
C THR A 128 -3.91 25.81 -5.89
N SER A 129 -3.63 25.54 -7.18
CA SER A 129 -3.50 26.56 -8.23
C SER A 129 -4.83 27.01 -8.84
N LYS A 130 -5.98 26.47 -8.42
CA LYS A 130 -7.29 26.97 -8.87
C LYS A 130 -7.51 28.38 -8.30
N PRO A 131 -7.80 29.40 -9.13
CA PRO A 131 -8.07 30.74 -8.63
C PRO A 131 -9.31 30.73 -7.74
N LYS A 132 -9.16 31.21 -6.50
CA LYS A 132 -10.25 31.36 -5.53
C LYS A 132 -11.18 32.49 -5.97
N ASN A 133 -12.19 32.14 -6.76
CA ASN A 133 -13.33 33.03 -7.01
C ASN A 133 -14.35 32.85 -5.87
N ASN A 134 -15.01 33.96 -5.53
CA ASN A 134 -15.26 34.41 -4.17
C ASN A 134 -16.65 34.08 -3.58
N CYS A 135 -16.68 33.96 -2.24
CA CYS A 135 -17.74 34.29 -1.28
C CYS A 135 -18.95 33.36 -1.01
N ARG A 136 -18.92 32.85 0.24
CA ARG A 136 -19.96 32.90 1.30
C ARG A 136 -21.06 31.82 1.30
N ALA A 137 -20.90 30.81 2.18
CA ALA A 137 -21.84 30.50 3.27
C ALA A 137 -21.39 29.27 4.08
N ASN A 138 -21.55 29.42 5.40
CA ASN A 138 -21.65 28.42 6.48
C ASN A 138 -20.41 27.62 6.93
N GLU A 139 -20.02 28.00 8.15
CA GLU A 139 -19.44 27.19 9.21
C GLU A 139 -20.13 25.83 9.32
N GLU A 140 -19.63 24.83 8.60
CA GLU A 140 -19.90 23.43 8.92
C GLU A 140 -18.73 22.52 8.52
N LYS A 141 -17.50 22.93 8.87
CA LYS A 141 -16.32 22.06 8.88
C LYS A 141 -15.96 21.66 10.30
N SER A 142 -16.90 21.02 10.99
CA SER A 142 -16.61 20.31 12.25
C SER A 142 -17.49 19.07 12.37
N ARG A 143 -17.44 18.16 11.37
CA ARG A 143 -17.82 16.74 11.46
C ARG A 143 -17.83 16.12 10.06
N LYS A 144 -16.67 15.73 9.56
CA LYS A 144 -16.44 14.65 8.56
C LYS A 144 -14.98 14.73 8.12
N GLY A 145 -14.13 14.25 9.01
CA GLY A 145 -12.69 14.19 8.88
C GLY A 145 -12.11 13.34 10.00
N CYS A 146 -12.84 12.28 10.35
CA CYS A 146 -12.35 11.20 11.19
C CYS A 146 -12.56 9.91 10.40
N GLU A 147 -12.11 9.90 9.15
CA GLU A 147 -11.77 8.63 8.52
C GLU A 147 -10.36 8.32 8.97
N ASP A 148 -10.30 7.30 9.81
CA ASP A 148 -9.19 6.57 10.39
C ASP A 148 -8.13 6.11 9.35
N LYS A 149 -7.59 7.01 8.53
CA LYS A 149 -6.54 6.70 7.54
C LYS A 149 -5.19 6.42 8.20
N ASP A 150 -4.98 6.92 9.43
CA ASP A 150 -3.81 6.57 10.25
C ASP A 150 -3.99 5.25 11.02
N CYS A 151 -5.21 4.78 11.27
CA CYS A 151 -5.42 3.54 12.04
C CYS A 151 -5.10 2.29 11.23
N VAL A 152 -5.34 2.27 9.91
CA VAL A 152 -4.99 1.11 9.06
C VAL A 152 -3.48 0.97 8.90
N PHE A 153 -2.76 2.10 8.89
CA PHE A 153 -1.33 2.17 8.62
C PHE A 153 -0.48 1.61 9.76
N GLU A 154 -0.95 1.71 10.99
CA GLU A 154 -0.14 1.53 12.20
C GLU A 154 -0.38 0.18 12.92
N VAL A 155 -1.32 -0.65 12.45
CA VAL A 155 -1.61 -1.98 13.02
C VAL A 155 -0.70 -3.08 12.44
N TYR A 156 -0.05 -2.82 11.30
CA TYR A 156 0.42 -3.89 10.41
C TYR A 156 1.91 -3.79 9.96
N SER A 157 2.71 -2.90 10.57
CA SER A 157 4.16 -2.82 10.35
C SER A 157 4.95 -3.79 11.22
#